data_AF-A0A9D6XN01-F1
#
_entry.id   AF-A0A9D6XN01-F1
#
_cell.length_a   1.000
_cell.length_b   1.000
_cell.length_c   1.000
_cell.angle_alpha   90.00
_cell.angle_beta   90.00
_cell.angle_gamma   90.00
#
_symmetry.space_group_name_H-M   'P 1'
#
loop_
_entity.id
_entity.type
_entity.pdbx_description
1 polymer ?
#
loop_
_entity_poly.entity_id
_entity_poly.type
_entity_poly.pdbx_seq_one_letter_code
_entity_poly.pdbx_strand_id
1 'polypeptide(L)'
;MSVAVIDISRGESFNNWLVNSWVAIRTVGKLLWLAPRADLVSFHASMRGRILFGPVVYAVSILLRKPAIMRAFGGGFAEQYESLGTLRKWVLRRTYFNAAACLFETKRLVNFFRAIPIRRAEWFS
;
A
#
# COMPACT_ATOMS: atom_id res chain seq x y z
N MET A 1 -18.26 -14.29 4.92
CA MET A 1 -16.95 -13.60 4.82
C MET A 1 -17.06 -12.29 5.57
N SER A 2 -16.31 -12.10 6.67
CA SER A 2 -16.34 -10.85 7.45
C SER A 2 -15.20 -9.93 7.03
N VAL A 3 -15.50 -8.66 6.78
CA VAL A 3 -14.50 -7.64 6.41
C VAL A 3 -14.40 -6.62 7.53
N ALA A 4 -13.19 -6.40 8.05
CA ALA A 4 -12.89 -5.30 8.97
C ALA A 4 -12.19 -4.18 8.21
N VAL A 5 -12.72 -2.96 8.29
CA VAL A 5 -12.18 -1.80 7.58
C VAL A 5 -11.45 -0.88 8.56
N ILE A 6 -10.20 -0.56 8.24
CA ILE A 6 -9.42 0.46 8.93
C ILE A 6 -9.34 1.68 8.01
N ASP A 7 -10.13 2.71 8.31
CA ASP A 7 -10.01 3.97 7.59
C ASP A 7 -8.68 4.66 7.93
N ILE A 8 -7.98 5.14 6.90
CA ILE A 8 -6.71 5.88 6.94
C ILE A 8 -6.84 7.28 6.33
N SER A 9 -8.08 7.70 6.01
CA SER A 9 -8.40 9.03 5.50
C SER A 9 -8.02 10.09 6.53
N ARG A 10 -7.62 11.26 6.03
CA ARG A 10 -7.08 12.39 6.82
C ARG A 10 -7.75 13.72 6.47
N GLY A 11 -8.80 13.68 5.66
CA GLY A 11 -9.47 14.87 5.10
C GLY A 11 -8.48 15.83 4.44
N GLU A 12 -8.69 17.13 4.68
CA GLU A 12 -7.86 18.23 4.17
C GLU A 12 -6.52 18.37 4.90
N SER A 13 -6.35 17.73 6.06
CA SER A 13 -5.17 17.85 6.92
C SER A 13 -3.96 17.00 6.49
N PHE A 14 -3.85 16.68 5.20
CA PHE A 14 -2.84 15.75 4.69
C PHE A 14 -1.38 16.25 4.84
N ASN A 15 -1.17 17.55 4.93
CA ASN A 15 0.16 18.15 5.14
C ASN A 15 0.57 18.24 6.62
N ASN A 16 -0.34 17.94 7.55
CA ASN A 16 -0.04 18.01 8.98
C ASN A 16 0.68 16.72 9.44
N TRP A 17 1.96 16.85 9.79
CA TRP A 17 2.79 15.74 10.22
C TRP A 17 2.26 15.07 11.51
N LEU A 18 1.66 15.83 12.44
CA LEU A 18 1.06 15.27 13.66
C LEU A 18 -0.13 14.38 13.33
N VAL A 19 -1.00 14.83 12.42
CA VAL A 19 -2.15 14.05 11.95
C VAL A 19 -1.67 12.78 11.24
N ASN A 20 -0.64 12.89 10.41
CA ASN A 20 -0.04 11.75 9.72
C ASN A 20 0.53 10.72 10.69
N SER A 21 1.27 11.16 11.71
CA SER A 21 1.82 10.30 12.76
C SER A 21 0.71 9.64 13.59
N TRP A 22 -0.32 10.39 13.99
CA TRP A 22 -1.47 9.85 14.71
C TRP A 22 -2.21 8.78 13.90
N VAL A 23 -2.47 9.04 12.62
CA VAL A 23 -3.09 8.06 11.72
C VAL A 23 -2.20 6.84 11.53
N ALA A 24 -0.87 7.01 11.41
CA ALA A 24 0.07 5.90 11.34
C ALA A 24 -0.04 5.01 12.59
N ILE A 25 0.07 5.60 13.78
CA ILE A 25 0.00 4.89 15.07
C ILE A 25 -1.34 4.16 15.22
N ARG A 26 -2.46 4.86 14.94
CA ARG A 26 -3.80 4.25 14.99
C ARG A 26 -3.94 3.10 14.00
N THR A 27 -3.39 3.24 12.79
CA THR A 27 -3.45 2.20 11.75
C THR A 27 -2.64 0.98 12.17
N VAL A 28 -1.43 1.18 12.70
CA VAL A 28 -0.59 0.10 13.24
C VAL A 28 -1.30 -0.60 14.39
N GLY A 29 -1.82 0.14 15.38
CA GLY A 29 -2.54 -0.45 16.51
C GLY A 29 -3.75 -1.26 16.08
N LYS A 30 -4.57 -0.73 15.16
CA LYS A 30 -5.72 -1.48 14.61
C LYS A 30 -5.30 -2.68 13.79
N LEU A 31 -4.22 -2.59 12.99
CA LEU A 31 -3.69 -3.74 12.24
C LEU A 31 -3.19 -4.83 13.18
N LEU A 32 -2.41 -4.48 14.21
CA LEU A 32 -1.92 -5.43 15.21
C LEU A 32 -3.06 -6.13 15.96
N TRP A 33 -4.18 -5.44 16.18
CA TRP A 33 -5.36 -6.01 16.84
C TRP A 33 -6.22 -6.90 15.92
N LEU A 34 -6.45 -6.46 14.67
CA LEU A 34 -7.42 -7.09 13.77
C LEU A 34 -6.79 -8.13 12.84
N ALA A 35 -5.58 -7.87 12.33
CA ALA A 35 -4.96 -8.73 11.33
C ALA A 35 -4.62 -10.16 11.82
N PRO A 36 -4.32 -10.45 13.12
CA PRO A 36 -4.13 -11.83 13.56
C PRO A 36 -5.33 -12.74 13.28
N ARG A 37 -6.55 -12.18 13.32
CA ARG A 37 -7.82 -12.87 13.08
C ARG A 37 -8.25 -12.87 11.60
N ALA A 38 -7.48 -12.23 10.73
CA ALA A 38 -7.77 -12.16 9.30
C ALA A 38 -6.89 -13.14 8.52
N ASP A 39 -7.40 -13.61 7.39
CA ASP A 39 -6.63 -14.46 6.47
C ASP A 39 -5.71 -13.63 5.55
N LEU A 40 -6.07 -12.37 5.30
CA LEU A 40 -5.42 -11.49 4.34
C LEU A 40 -5.53 -10.02 4.77
N VAL A 41 -4.49 -9.23 4.50
CA VAL A 41 -4.54 -7.78 4.60
C VAL A 41 -4.64 -7.18 3.19
N SER A 42 -5.65 -6.36 2.91
CA SER A 42 -5.73 -5.61 1.66
C SER A 42 -5.59 -4.12 1.92
N PHE A 43 -4.69 -3.47 1.19
CA PHE A 43 -4.38 -2.06 1.36
C PHE A 43 -4.74 -1.26 0.12
N HIS A 44 -5.54 -0.24 0.34
CA HIS A 44 -6.19 0.57 -0.68
C HIS A 44 -5.87 2.03 -0.40
N ALA A 45 -5.02 2.65 -1.22
CA ALA A 45 -4.63 4.03 -0.96
C ALA A 45 -4.28 4.82 -2.22
N SER A 46 -4.50 6.13 -2.14
CA SER A 46 -3.95 7.10 -3.08
C SER A 46 -2.43 7.04 -3.09
N MET A 47 -1.78 7.63 -4.11
CA MET A 47 -0.32 7.67 -4.22
C MET A 47 0.39 8.07 -2.91
N ARG A 48 -0.01 9.18 -2.30
CA ARG A 48 0.61 9.68 -1.05
C ARG A 48 0.40 8.70 0.09
N GLY A 49 -0.81 8.13 0.21
CA GLY A 49 -1.10 7.10 1.20
C GLY A 49 -0.24 5.85 0.99
N ARG A 50 0.02 5.46 -0.26
CA ARG A 50 0.85 4.30 -0.58
C ARG A 50 2.31 4.48 -0.19
N ILE A 51 2.90 5.63 -0.48
CA ILE A 51 4.29 5.90 -0.11
C ILE A 51 4.45 5.97 1.41
N LEU A 52 3.49 6.59 2.11
CA LEU A 52 3.60 6.80 3.56
C LEU A 52 3.24 5.54 4.37
N PHE A 53 2.13 4.90 4.04
CA PHE A 53 1.58 3.79 4.84
C PHE A 53 1.82 2.41 4.22
N GLY A 54 2.07 2.30 2.92
CA GLY A 54 2.35 1.02 2.27
C GLY A 54 3.50 0.25 2.94
N PRO A 55 4.66 0.89 3.22
CA PRO A 55 5.75 0.26 3.97
C PRO A 55 5.34 -0.25 5.34
N VAL A 56 4.54 0.54 6.06
CA VAL A 56 4.06 0.22 7.41
C VAL A 56 3.12 -0.97 7.38
N VAL A 57 2.12 -0.96 6.49
CA VAL A 57 1.15 -2.05 6.33
C VAL A 57 1.85 -3.34 5.93
N TYR A 58 2.81 -3.26 5.00
CA TYR A 58 3.60 -4.41 4.58
C TYR A 58 4.47 -4.99 5.70
N ALA A 59 5.14 -4.13 6.49
CA ALA A 59 5.94 -4.56 7.62
C ALA A 59 5.09 -5.30 8.67
N VAL A 60 3.91 -4.75 8.98
CA VAL A 60 2.97 -5.39 9.92
C VAL A 60 2.44 -6.71 9.35
N SER A 61 2.15 -6.79 8.05
CA SER A 61 1.71 -8.06 7.44
C SER A 61 2.79 -9.14 7.49
N ILE A 62 4.06 -8.79 7.27
CA ILE A 62 5.18 -9.73 7.45
C ILE A 62 5.25 -10.20 8.91
N LEU A 63 5.21 -9.25 9.86
CA LEU A 63 5.32 -9.54 11.29
C LEU A 63 4.25 -10.54 11.73
N LEU A 64 3.03 -10.38 11.23
CA LEU A 64 1.89 -11.24 11.54
C LEU A 64 1.76 -12.46 10.63
N ARG A 65 2.72 -12.66 9.72
CA ARG A 65 2.72 -13.72 8.68
C ARG A 65 1.42 -13.76 7.87
N LYS A 66 0.85 -12.58 7.59
CA LYS A 66 -0.36 -12.44 6.78
C LYS A 66 0.01 -12.04 5.35
N PRO A 67 -0.57 -12.69 4.32
CA PRO A 67 -0.43 -12.20 2.96
C PRO A 67 -1.00 -10.78 2.87
N ALA A 68 -0.36 -9.95 2.05
CA ALA A 68 -0.82 -8.59 1.78
C ALA A 68 -1.12 -8.41 0.29
N ILE A 69 -2.23 -7.75 -0.02
CA ILE A 69 -2.57 -7.27 -1.36
C ILE A 69 -2.54 -5.74 -1.35
N MET A 70 -1.89 -5.16 -2.36
CA MET A 70 -1.66 -3.72 -2.45
C MET A 70 -2.33 -3.17 -3.70
N ARG A 71 -3.40 -2.37 -3.53
CA ARG A 71 -4.12 -1.76 -4.65
C ARG A 71 -3.68 -0.33 -4.90
N ALA A 72 -3.26 -0.09 -6.14
CA ALA A 72 -2.94 1.22 -6.65
C ALA A 72 -4.16 1.85 -7.33
N PHE A 73 -4.54 3.04 -6.86
CA PHE A 73 -5.52 3.90 -7.55
C PHE A 73 -4.84 5.00 -8.35
N GLY A 74 -5.44 5.35 -9.48
CA GLY A 74 -5.04 6.44 -10.37
C GLY A 74 -4.22 5.96 -11.57
N GLY A 75 -4.67 6.31 -12.78
CA GLY A 75 -4.04 5.93 -14.05
C GLY A 75 -2.62 6.47 -14.27
N GLY A 76 -2.22 7.53 -13.56
CA GLY A 76 -0.91 8.17 -13.66
C GLY A 76 0.19 7.58 -12.78
N PHE A 77 0.01 6.36 -12.25
CA PHE A 77 0.95 5.81 -11.27
C PHE A 77 2.32 5.47 -11.88
N ALA A 78 2.40 5.18 -13.19
CA ALA A 78 3.67 4.93 -13.87
C ALA A 78 4.55 6.19 -13.88
N GLU A 79 3.99 7.32 -14.32
CA GLU A 79 4.67 8.61 -14.40
C GLU A 79 5.09 9.09 -13.01
N GLN A 80 4.20 8.92 -12.04
CA GLN A 80 4.46 9.24 -10.64
C GLN A 80 5.58 8.38 -10.05
N TYR A 81 5.58 7.08 -10.34
CA TYR A 81 6.65 6.19 -9.90
C TYR A 81 7.98 6.62 -10.50
N GLU A 82 8.00 6.97 -11.80
CA GLU A 82 9.20 7.43 -12.48
C GLU A 82 9.75 8.73 -11.89
N SER A 83 8.89 9.66 -11.49
CA SER A 83 9.30 10.92 -10.85
C SER A 83 9.82 10.77 -9.42
N LEU A 84 9.76 9.58 -8.81
CA LEU A 84 10.30 9.36 -7.47
C LEU A 84 11.83 9.27 -7.48
N GLY A 85 12.46 9.89 -6.49
CA GLY A 85 13.88 9.69 -6.21
C GLY A 85 14.21 8.24 -5.83
N THR A 86 15.48 7.87 -5.98
CA THR A 86 15.99 6.50 -5.80
C THR A 86 15.60 5.88 -4.46
N LEU A 87 15.66 6.64 -3.37
CA LEU A 87 15.30 6.15 -2.03
C LEU A 87 13.82 5.72 -1.96
N ARG A 88 12.91 6.54 -2.50
CA ARG A 88 11.47 6.23 -2.49
C ARG A 88 11.15 5.05 -3.40
N LYS A 89 11.78 4.97 -4.58
CA LYS A 89 11.69 3.80 -5.48
C LYS A 89 12.17 2.53 -4.76
N TRP A 90 13.29 2.62 -4.03
CA TRP A 90 13.84 1.50 -3.26
C TRP A 90 12.90 1.05 -2.14
N VAL A 91 12.34 1.98 -1.36
CA VAL A 91 11.36 1.66 -0.30
C VAL A 91 10.15 0.94 -0.89
N LEU A 92 9.57 1.44 -1.97
CA LEU A 92 8.42 0.78 -2.61
C LEU A 92 8.77 -0.61 -3.14
N ARG A 93 9.93 -0.79 -3.76
CA ARG A 93 10.41 -2.10 -4.25
C ARG A 93 10.57 -3.12 -3.12
N ARG A 94 11.09 -2.69 -1.96
CA ARG A 94 11.30 -3.57 -0.80
C ARG A 94 10.03 -3.84 0.00
N THR A 95 9.01 -3.01 -0.16
CA THR A 95 7.78 -3.08 0.63
C THR A 95 6.55 -3.34 -0.23
N TYR A 96 5.91 -2.28 -0.71
CA TYR A 96 4.67 -2.32 -1.47
C TYR A 96 4.70 -3.35 -2.62
N PHE A 97 5.77 -3.38 -3.42
CA PHE A 97 5.91 -4.27 -4.56
C PHE A 97 6.34 -5.71 -4.22
N ASN A 98 6.66 -5.98 -2.96
CA ASN A 98 6.96 -7.32 -2.46
C ASN A 98 5.73 -8.01 -1.83
N ALA A 99 4.58 -7.33 -1.81
CA ALA A 99 3.30 -7.89 -1.42
C ALA A 99 2.90 -9.11 -2.27
N ALA A 100 1.99 -9.94 -1.77
CA ALA A 100 1.55 -11.16 -2.43
C ALA A 100 0.93 -10.88 -3.82
N ALA A 101 0.24 -9.75 -3.96
CA ALA A 101 -0.17 -9.19 -5.24
C ALA A 101 -0.27 -7.66 -5.18
N CYS A 102 0.07 -7.02 -6.29
CA CYS A 102 -0.21 -5.61 -6.54
C CYS A 102 -1.30 -5.49 -7.60
N LEU A 103 -2.39 -4.81 -7.26
CA LEU A 103 -3.54 -4.62 -8.13
C LEU A 103 -3.49 -3.24 -8.78
N PHE A 104 -3.65 -3.21 -10.10
CA PHE A 104 -3.62 -1.99 -10.91
C PHE A 104 -4.91 -1.84 -11.73
N GLU A 105 -5.40 -0.60 -11.84
CA GLU A 105 -6.65 -0.29 -12.55
C GLU A 105 -6.58 -0.51 -14.06
N THR A 106 -5.41 -0.29 -14.68
CA THR A 106 -5.27 -0.33 -16.14
C THR A 106 -4.25 -1.35 -16.59
N LYS A 107 -4.49 -1.96 -17.76
CA LYS A 107 -3.52 -2.86 -18.42
C LYS A 107 -2.18 -2.16 -18.69
N ARG A 108 -2.21 -0.85 -18.97
CA ARG A 108 -1.00 -0.01 -19.11
C ARG A 108 -0.15 -0.06 -17.84
N LEU A 109 -0.76 0.13 -16.67
CA LEU A 109 -0.05 0.06 -15.40
C LEU A 109 0.46 -1.35 -15.11
N VAL A 110 -0.33 -2.38 -15.38
CA VAL A 110 0.12 -3.78 -15.24
C VAL A 110 1.37 -4.02 -16.10
N ASN A 111 1.36 -3.62 -17.36
CA ASN A 111 2.48 -3.80 -18.27
C ASN A 111 3.72 -3.01 -17.80
N PHE A 112 3.53 -1.77 -17.37
CA PHE A 112 4.61 -0.95 -16.82
C PHE A 112 5.24 -1.61 -15.58
N PHE A 113 4.43 -2.05 -14.62
CA PHE A 113 4.93 -2.62 -13.37
C PHE A 113 5.47 -4.05 -13.53
N ARG A 114 5.04 -4.80 -14.55
CA ARG A 114 5.67 -6.08 -14.93
C ARG A 114 7.09 -5.92 -15.46
N ALA A 115 7.43 -4.76 -16.00
CA ALA A 115 8.79 -4.46 -16.48
C ALA A 115 9.76 -4.08 -15.35
N ILE A 116 9.29 -3.96 -14.10
CA ILE A 116 10.13 -3.69 -12.92
C ILE A 116 10.09 -4.86 -11.92
N PRO A 117 11.03 -4.94 -10.97
CA PRO A 117 11.00 -5.97 -9.93
C PRO A 117 9.78 -5.81 -9.02
N ILE A 118 8.73 -6.57 -9.32
CA ILE A 118 7.49 -6.71 -8.55
C ILE A 118 7.18 -8.19 -8.41
N ARG A 119 6.66 -8.61 -7.25
CA ARG A 119 6.38 -10.03 -7.01
C ARG A 119 5.25 -10.55 -7.89
N ARG A 120 4.17 -9.78 -8.01
CA ARG A 120 2.99 -10.14 -8.81
C ARG A 120 2.19 -8.88 -9.14
N ALA A 121 1.98 -8.63 -10.42
CA ALA A 121 1.21 -7.49 -10.94
C ALA A 121 -0.06 -8.01 -11.65
N GLU A 122 -1.22 -7.63 -11.13
CA GLU A 122 -2.52 -8.08 -11.61
C GLU A 122 -3.41 -6.89 -11.99
N TRP A 123 -4.24 -7.10 -13.00
CA TRP A 123 -5.28 -6.15 -13.37
C TRP A 123 -6.49 -6.31 -12.45
N PHE A 124 -7.05 -5.20 -11.97
CA PHE A 124 -8.25 -5.19 -11.14
C PHE A 124 -9.08 -3.94 -11.47
N SER A 125 -10.20 -4.14 -12.16
CA SER A 125 -11.16 -3.10 -12.56
C SER A 125 -12.46 -3.25 -11.78
#